data_AF-A0A7Y5VPN4-F1
#
_entry.id   AF-A0A7Y5VPN4-F1
#
_cell.length_a   1.000
_cell.length_b   1.000
_cell.length_c   1.000
_cell.angle_alpha   90.00
_cell.angle_beta   90.00
_cell.angle_gamma   90.00
#
_symmetry.space_group_name_H-M   'P 1'
#
loop_
_entity.id
_entity.type
_entity.pdbx_description
1 polymer ?
#
loop_
_entity_poly.entity_id
_entity_poly.type
_entity_poly.pdbx_seq_one_letter_code
_entity_poly.pdbx_strand_id
1 'polypeptide(L)'
;MDLDGNGLFDDNAFINSFSPDDTHLADSGDVFFIAGLRDTISGTTSNLGDSMIRIEVCGSANQYGTGCAGSGGFTPSLNLTGCARAAGNVTLSIDDGLGGSFTVLMFGFGQGNIAMDGGCSLLIQTLTPAILNLPLPGAGPGNGDLSIPTQIPGNAPSVTFTMQAFVADPGVPQGFSNSNGLEVTIKG
;
A
#
# COMPACT_ATOMS: atom_id res chain seq x y z
N MET A 1 -15.58 -18.77 4.40
CA MET A 1 -14.90 -19.73 3.52
C MET A 1 -16.00 -20.70 3.16
N ASP A 2 -16.41 -20.78 1.91
CA ASP A 2 -17.45 -21.72 1.48
C ASP A 2 -16.82 -23.12 1.46
N LEU A 3 -17.21 -23.97 2.40
CA LEU A 3 -16.60 -25.29 2.62
C LEU A 3 -17.31 -26.42 1.87
N ASP A 4 -18.50 -26.19 1.30
CA ASP A 4 -19.31 -27.21 0.63
C ASP A 4 -19.81 -26.80 -0.78
N GLY A 5 -19.47 -25.59 -1.24
CA GLY A 5 -19.70 -25.11 -2.59
C GLY A 5 -21.09 -24.51 -2.83
N ASN A 6 -21.81 -24.09 -1.79
CA ASN A 6 -23.17 -23.56 -1.89
C ASN A 6 -23.29 -22.02 -1.80
N GLY A 7 -22.18 -21.30 -1.61
CA GLY A 7 -22.12 -19.85 -1.55
C GLY A 7 -21.90 -19.27 -0.15
N LEU A 8 -21.34 -18.06 -0.12
CA LEU A 8 -20.68 -17.42 1.04
C LEU A 8 -21.55 -17.09 2.27
N PHE A 9 -22.85 -17.41 2.27
CA PHE A 9 -23.81 -16.99 3.31
C PHE A 9 -24.91 -18.03 3.65
N ASP A 10 -24.84 -19.27 3.15
CA ASP A 10 -25.77 -20.38 3.50
C ASP A 10 -25.03 -21.63 4.04
N ASP A 11 -23.85 -21.45 4.62
CA ASP A 11 -23.15 -22.52 5.29
C ASP A 11 -23.41 -22.40 6.80
N ASN A 12 -24.10 -23.40 7.34
CA ASN A 12 -24.14 -23.59 8.79
C ASN A 12 -22.75 -23.97 9.35
N ALA A 13 -21.70 -23.92 8.51
CA ALA A 13 -20.31 -24.15 8.81
C ALA A 13 -19.62 -22.89 9.36
N PHE A 14 -18.94 -23.00 10.50
CA PHE A 14 -18.26 -21.89 11.15
C PHE A 14 -16.99 -22.33 11.87
N ILE A 15 -16.11 -21.36 12.15
CA ILE A 15 -14.97 -21.54 13.04
C ILE A 15 -15.50 -21.67 14.47
N ASN A 16 -15.39 -22.86 15.04
CA ASN A 16 -15.86 -23.15 16.38
C ASN A 16 -14.81 -22.89 17.45
N SER A 17 -13.54 -23.18 17.15
CA SER A 17 -12.46 -23.09 18.12
C SER A 17 -11.12 -22.90 17.43
N PHE A 18 -10.20 -22.22 18.11
CA PHE A 18 -8.78 -22.27 17.78
C PHE A 18 -8.12 -23.27 18.70
N SER A 19 -7.22 -24.10 18.15
CA SER A 19 -6.41 -24.96 19.00
C SER A 19 -5.48 -24.09 19.86
N PRO A 20 -5.49 -24.22 21.20
CA PRO A 20 -4.84 -23.27 22.10
C PRO A 20 -3.32 -23.21 21.95
N ASP A 21 -2.69 -24.21 21.33
CA ASP A 21 -1.23 -24.34 21.22
C ASP A 21 -0.71 -24.38 19.76
N ASP A 22 -1.57 -24.27 18.75
CA ASP A 22 -1.17 -24.47 17.34
C ASP A 22 -1.01 -23.16 16.55
N THR A 23 -0.66 -22.05 17.23
CA THR A 23 -0.30 -20.82 16.51
C THR A 23 1.18 -20.84 16.14
N HIS A 24 1.47 -20.78 14.84
CA HIS A 24 2.82 -20.70 14.31
C HIS A 24 3.01 -19.39 13.55
N LEU A 25 3.95 -18.56 14.01
CA LEU A 25 4.44 -17.42 13.25
C LEU A 25 5.62 -17.89 12.39
N ALA A 26 5.45 -17.89 11.07
CA ALA A 26 6.52 -18.24 10.15
C ALA A 26 7.52 -17.08 10.01
N ASP A 27 8.72 -17.38 9.52
CA ASP A 27 9.76 -16.38 9.24
C ASP A 27 9.30 -15.32 8.22
N SER A 28 8.34 -15.66 7.35
CA SER A 28 7.68 -14.75 6.41
C SER A 28 6.71 -13.75 7.06
N GLY A 29 6.54 -13.81 8.38
CA GLY A 29 5.55 -13.04 9.13
C GLY A 29 4.11 -13.57 9.03
N ASP A 30 3.86 -14.60 8.24
CA ASP A 30 2.54 -15.23 8.17
C ASP A 30 2.18 -15.91 9.49
N VAL A 31 0.93 -15.74 9.92
CA VAL A 31 0.41 -16.43 11.10
C VAL A 31 -0.42 -17.62 10.65
N PHE A 32 -0.02 -18.82 11.06
CA PHE A 32 -0.76 -20.05 10.87
C PHE A 32 -1.44 -20.44 12.18
N PHE A 33 -2.67 -20.92 12.11
CA PHE A 33 -3.32 -21.58 13.23
C PHE A 33 -4.27 -22.67 12.75
N ILE A 34 -4.49 -23.65 13.61
CA ILE A 34 -5.50 -24.68 13.38
C ILE A 34 -6.83 -24.23 13.99
N ALA A 35 -7.85 -24.22 13.15
CA ALA A 35 -9.22 -23.92 13.53
C ALA A 35 -10.08 -25.19 13.41
N GLY A 36 -10.76 -25.53 14.50
CA GLY A 36 -11.79 -26.55 14.50
C GLY A 36 -13.04 -26.00 13.84
N LEU A 37 -13.53 -26.71 12.82
CA LEU A 37 -14.70 -26.36 12.04
C LEU A 37 -15.90 -27.19 12.50
N ARG A 38 -17.05 -26.54 12.60
CA ARG A 38 -18.33 -27.19 12.88
C ARG A 38 -19.36 -26.76 11.87
N ASP A 39 -20.40 -27.57 11.74
CA ASP A 39 -21.58 -27.31 10.92
C ASP A 39 -22.84 -27.50 11.75
N THR A 40 -23.91 -26.74 11.51
CA THR A 40 -25.21 -26.87 12.20
C THR A 40 -26.37 -27.06 11.23
N ILE A 41 -26.58 -28.29 10.76
CA ILE A 41 -27.69 -28.59 9.85
C ILE A 41 -28.94 -28.92 10.65
N SER A 42 -30.03 -28.18 10.39
CA SER A 42 -31.34 -28.40 11.03
C SER A 42 -31.29 -28.44 12.57
N GLY A 43 -30.46 -27.58 13.17
CA GLY A 43 -30.30 -27.47 14.62
C GLY A 43 -29.40 -28.54 15.25
N THR A 44 -28.77 -29.42 14.46
CA THR A 44 -27.79 -30.40 14.95
C THR A 44 -26.39 -29.96 14.57
N THR A 45 -25.51 -29.78 15.57
CA THR A 45 -24.12 -29.40 15.33
C THR A 45 -23.21 -30.62 15.17
N SER A 46 -22.53 -30.73 14.02
CA SER A 46 -21.52 -31.76 13.72
C SER A 46 -20.12 -31.16 13.64
N ASN A 47 -19.10 -31.96 13.98
CA ASN A 47 -17.70 -31.59 13.76
C ASN A 47 -17.33 -31.85 12.30
N LEU A 48 -16.80 -30.83 11.62
CA LEU A 48 -16.27 -30.96 10.25
C LEU A 48 -14.79 -31.34 10.24
N GLY A 49 -14.09 -31.19 11.38
CA GLY A 49 -12.66 -31.46 11.52
C GLY A 49 -11.87 -30.17 11.66
N ASP A 50 -10.56 -30.25 11.39
CA ASP A 50 -9.63 -29.15 11.59
C ASP A 50 -9.16 -28.58 10.25
N SER A 51 -9.01 -27.25 10.17
CA SER A 51 -8.44 -26.55 9.03
C SER A 51 -7.26 -25.70 9.45
N MET A 52 -6.20 -25.73 8.66
CA MET A 52 -5.11 -24.76 8.77
C MET A 52 -5.53 -23.44 8.13
N ILE A 53 -5.53 -22.38 8.91
CA ILE A 53 -5.79 -21.02 8.43
C ILE A 53 -4.46 -20.26 8.42
N ARG A 54 -4.21 -19.55 7.34
CA ARG A 54 -3.07 -18.64 7.18
C ARG A 54 -3.58 -17.21 7.11
N ILE A 55 -3.04 -16.35 7.97
CA ILE A 55 -3.19 -14.90 7.87
C ILE A 55 -1.91 -14.35 7.26
N GLU A 56 -2.06 -13.75 6.08
CA GLU A 56 -1.01 -12.99 5.43
C GLU A 56 -0.81 -11.66 6.15
N VAL A 57 0.39 -11.44 6.68
CA VAL A 57 0.76 -10.18 7.32
C VAL A 57 1.46 -9.31 6.29
N CYS A 58 0.72 -8.33 5.78
CA CYS A 58 1.29 -7.32 4.90
C CYS A 58 2.03 -6.25 5.70
N GLY A 59 3.00 -5.61 5.04
CA GLY A 59 3.46 -4.30 5.46
C GLY A 59 2.39 -3.22 5.31
N SER A 60 2.74 -1.99 5.65
CA SER A 60 1.83 -0.85 5.64
C SER A 60 2.26 0.20 4.63
N ALA A 61 1.29 0.93 4.09
CA ALA A 61 1.50 2.11 3.26
C ALA A 61 0.60 3.24 3.81
N ASN A 62 1.20 4.18 4.52
CA ASN A 62 0.48 5.24 5.21
C ASN A 62 0.77 6.58 4.53
N GLN A 63 -0.28 7.21 3.99
CA GLN A 63 -0.19 8.57 3.48
C GLN A 63 -0.12 9.56 4.65
N TYR A 64 0.70 10.61 4.53
CA TYR A 64 0.82 11.64 5.55
C TYR A 64 1.16 13.01 4.95
N GLY A 65 0.87 14.06 5.71
CA GLY A 65 1.01 15.44 5.27
C GLY A 65 0.08 15.79 4.10
N THR A 66 0.21 17.02 3.62
CA THR A 66 -0.57 17.52 2.48
C THR A 66 0.39 17.91 1.36
N GLY A 67 0.06 17.51 0.14
CA GLY A 67 0.74 17.99 -1.05
C GLY A 67 0.50 19.48 -1.30
N CYS A 68 1.17 20.01 -2.32
CA CYS A 68 1.03 21.38 -2.79
C CYS A 68 0.37 21.38 -4.16
N ALA A 69 -0.66 22.21 -4.31
CA ALA A 69 -1.43 22.29 -5.54
C ALA A 69 -0.60 22.87 -6.69
N GLY A 70 -0.79 22.29 -7.87
CA GLY A 70 -0.26 22.78 -9.14
C GLY A 70 -1.25 23.64 -9.91
N SER A 71 -1.07 23.66 -11.22
CA SER A 71 -1.97 24.27 -12.18
C SER A 71 -3.40 23.79 -11.95
N GLY A 72 -4.37 24.69 -12.10
CA GLY A 72 -5.79 24.36 -11.91
C GLY A 72 -6.20 24.03 -10.47
N GLY A 73 -5.29 24.14 -9.50
CA GLY A 73 -5.57 23.83 -8.08
C GLY A 73 -5.59 22.34 -7.76
N PHE A 74 -5.12 21.48 -8.67
CA PHE A 74 -5.00 20.04 -8.43
C PHE A 74 -3.76 19.73 -7.61
N THR A 75 -3.92 18.91 -6.57
CA THR A 75 -2.81 18.45 -5.72
C THR A 75 -2.53 17.00 -6.07
N PRO A 76 -1.33 16.67 -6.58
CA PRO A 76 -0.98 15.29 -6.88
C PRO A 76 -1.16 14.40 -5.63
N SER A 77 -1.57 13.16 -5.81
CA SER A 77 -1.60 12.17 -4.73
C SER A 77 -0.61 11.04 -5.02
N LEU A 78 -0.03 10.46 -3.96
CA LEU A 78 0.88 9.33 -4.03
C LEU A 78 0.35 8.22 -3.13
N ASN A 79 0.13 7.03 -3.70
CA ASN A 79 -0.41 5.89 -2.98
C ASN A 79 0.32 4.60 -3.33
N LEU A 80 0.24 3.62 -2.44
CA LEU A 80 0.71 2.26 -2.69
C LEU A 80 -0.33 1.26 -2.18
N THR A 81 -0.82 0.44 -3.10
CA THR A 81 -1.80 -0.62 -2.82
C THR A 81 -1.17 -1.99 -2.97
N GLY A 82 -1.82 -3.03 -2.45
CA GLY A 82 -1.30 -4.40 -2.45
C GLY A 82 -0.64 -4.79 -1.13
N CYS A 83 0.18 -5.83 -1.15
CA CYS A 83 0.80 -6.38 0.05
C CYS A 83 2.30 -6.04 0.09
N ALA A 84 2.67 -5.08 0.95
CA ALA A 84 4.04 -4.62 1.09
C ALA A 84 4.90 -5.63 1.90
N ARG A 85 5.22 -6.76 1.29
CA ARG A 85 6.12 -7.79 1.87
C ARG A 85 7.07 -8.35 0.83
N ALA A 86 8.11 -9.07 1.25
CA ALA A 86 8.99 -9.81 0.35
C ALA A 86 8.16 -10.72 -0.58
N ALA A 87 8.45 -10.66 -1.89
CA ALA A 87 7.68 -11.31 -2.97
C ALA A 87 6.22 -10.85 -3.13
N GLY A 88 5.76 -9.87 -2.34
CA GLY A 88 4.42 -9.30 -2.42
C GLY A 88 4.24 -8.42 -3.67
N ASN A 89 3.03 -8.46 -4.23
CA ASN A 89 2.65 -7.57 -5.33
C ASN A 89 2.13 -6.25 -4.77
N VAL A 90 2.65 -5.15 -5.30
CA VAL A 90 2.23 -3.80 -4.94
C VAL A 90 2.01 -2.97 -6.21
N THR A 91 1.14 -1.98 -6.13
CA THR A 91 0.95 -0.98 -7.19
C THR A 91 1.18 0.39 -6.60
N LEU A 92 2.20 1.08 -7.10
CA LEU A 92 2.44 2.49 -6.81
C LEU A 92 1.60 3.33 -7.76
N SER A 93 0.76 4.23 -7.24
CA SER A 93 0.01 5.19 -8.07
C SER A 93 0.41 6.63 -7.75
N ILE A 94 0.47 7.43 -8.80
CA ILE A 94 0.52 8.89 -8.75
C ILE A 94 -0.70 9.38 -9.52
N ASP A 95 -1.55 10.17 -8.88
CA ASP A 95 -2.82 10.63 -9.44
C ASP A 95 -2.91 12.17 -9.36
N ASP A 96 -3.79 12.79 -10.14
CA ASP A 96 -4.09 14.23 -10.14
C ASP A 96 -2.88 15.16 -10.42
N GLY A 97 -1.87 14.67 -11.13
CA GLY A 97 -0.74 15.48 -11.61
C GLY A 97 -1.05 16.30 -12.86
N LEU A 98 -0.09 17.14 -13.28
CA LEU A 98 -0.14 17.78 -14.60
C LEU A 98 0.16 16.73 -15.68
N GLY A 99 -0.85 16.39 -16.49
CA GLY A 99 -0.69 15.42 -17.58
C GLY A 99 0.23 15.94 -18.69
N GLY A 100 1.10 15.07 -19.21
CA GLY A 100 2.13 15.40 -20.18
C GLY A 100 3.41 15.98 -19.57
N SER A 101 3.51 16.01 -18.24
CA SER A 101 4.70 16.45 -17.51
C SER A 101 5.58 15.26 -17.10
N PHE A 102 6.66 15.55 -16.37
CA PHE A 102 7.48 14.55 -15.71
C PHE A 102 7.37 14.68 -14.19
N THR A 103 7.48 13.56 -13.51
CA THR A 103 7.48 13.47 -12.05
C THR A 103 8.80 12.92 -11.56
N VAL A 104 9.33 13.54 -10.52
CA VAL A 104 10.48 13.07 -9.77
C VAL A 104 9.94 12.39 -8.50
N LEU A 105 10.08 11.07 -8.44
CA LEU A 105 9.81 10.31 -7.23
C LEU A 105 11.09 10.23 -6.39
N MET A 106 11.03 10.77 -5.18
CA MET A 106 12.13 10.78 -4.23
C MET A 106 11.86 9.80 -3.09
N PHE A 107 12.95 9.27 -2.53
CA PHE A 107 12.93 8.30 -1.44
C PHE A 107 13.72 8.83 -0.23
N GLY A 108 13.24 8.53 0.97
CA GLY A 108 13.90 8.88 2.23
C GLY A 108 13.74 7.79 3.29
N PHE A 109 14.31 8.02 4.47
CA PHE A 109 14.23 7.10 5.63
C PHE A 109 13.51 7.71 6.84
N GLY A 110 12.65 8.71 6.59
CA GLY A 110 11.84 9.30 7.63
C GLY A 110 10.86 10.33 7.10
N GLN A 111 9.86 10.64 7.91
CA GLN A 111 8.90 11.70 7.64
C GLN A 111 9.55 13.06 7.93
N GLY A 112 9.41 14.01 7.01
CA GLY A 112 9.93 15.38 7.13
C GLY A 112 8.83 16.41 7.01
N ASN A 113 9.17 17.67 7.26
CA ASN A 113 8.35 18.83 6.91
C ASN A 113 9.28 20.04 6.74
N ILE A 114 9.98 20.08 5.61
CA ILE A 114 10.91 21.16 5.27
C ILE A 114 10.17 22.13 4.34
N ALA A 115 9.99 23.37 4.80
CA ALA A 115 9.33 24.40 4.00
C ALA A 115 10.12 24.68 2.71
N MET A 116 9.38 24.85 1.62
CA MET A 116 9.88 25.22 0.31
C MET A 116 9.14 26.46 -0.21
N ASP A 117 9.56 26.96 -1.37
CA ASP A 117 8.86 28.05 -2.05
C ASP A 117 7.42 27.67 -2.40
N GLY A 118 6.58 28.70 -2.57
CA GLY A 118 5.16 28.52 -2.90
C GLY A 118 4.29 28.00 -1.75
N GLY A 119 4.83 27.91 -0.53
CA GLY A 119 4.11 27.34 0.62
C GLY A 119 4.04 25.81 0.61
N CYS A 120 4.79 25.17 -0.29
CA CYS A 120 4.91 23.73 -0.36
C CYS A 120 5.88 23.19 0.71
N SER A 121 5.77 21.90 1.05
CA SER A 121 6.70 21.24 1.97
C SER A 121 7.30 19.97 1.36
N LEU A 122 8.60 19.76 1.57
CA LEU A 122 9.23 18.46 1.40
C LEU A 122 8.90 17.60 2.63
N LEU A 123 8.15 16.52 2.41
CA LEU A 123 7.57 15.68 3.45
C LEU A 123 8.43 14.45 3.78
N ILE A 124 9.63 14.37 3.22
CA ILE A 124 10.59 13.28 3.47
C ILE A 124 11.90 13.86 4.04
N GLN A 125 12.56 13.10 4.89
CA GLN A 125 13.90 13.41 5.41
C GLN A 125 14.86 12.25 5.17
N THR A 126 16.17 12.51 5.33
CA THR A 126 17.24 11.54 5.03
C THR A 126 17.11 11.02 3.60
N LEU A 127 17.17 11.95 2.64
CA LEU A 127 17.05 11.65 1.22
C LEU A 127 18.07 10.60 0.81
N THR A 128 17.60 9.57 0.13
CA THR A 128 18.45 8.58 -0.51
C THR A 128 18.92 9.12 -1.87
N PRO A 129 20.04 8.63 -2.43
CA PRO A 129 20.44 8.97 -3.79
C PRO A 129 19.52 8.37 -4.86
N ALA A 130 18.57 7.50 -4.49
CA ALA A 130 17.62 6.92 -5.42
C ALA A 130 16.56 7.97 -5.80
N ILE A 131 16.51 8.30 -7.09
CA ILE A 131 15.54 9.20 -7.69
C ILE A 131 15.02 8.53 -8.96
N LEU A 132 13.70 8.47 -9.12
CA LEU A 132 13.07 7.93 -10.32
C LEU A 132 12.35 9.06 -11.07
N ASN A 133 12.69 9.22 -12.35
CA ASN A 133 11.97 10.12 -13.25
C ASN A 133 10.89 9.32 -13.97
N LEU A 134 9.64 9.73 -13.78
CA LEU A 134 8.45 9.03 -14.24
C LEU A 134 7.63 9.97 -15.14
N PRO A 135 7.34 9.63 -16.39
CA PRO A 135 6.44 10.44 -17.20
C PRO A 135 5.01 10.31 -16.64
N LEU A 136 4.28 11.42 -16.55
CA LEU A 136 2.84 11.39 -16.31
C LEU A 136 2.11 11.51 -17.66
N PRO A 137 1.52 10.43 -18.19
CA PRO A 137 0.67 10.51 -19.37
C PRO A 137 -0.55 11.42 -19.15
N GLY A 138 -1.37 11.60 -20.17
CA GLY A 138 -2.52 12.51 -20.14
C GLY A 138 -2.17 13.93 -20.63
N ALA A 139 -3.13 14.85 -20.49
CA ALA A 139 -2.97 16.22 -20.97
C ALA A 139 -3.68 17.23 -20.07
N GLY A 140 -2.91 18.22 -19.60
CA GLY A 140 -3.43 19.34 -18.81
C GLY A 140 -3.60 19.03 -17.32
N PRO A 141 -4.03 20.03 -16.55
CA PRO A 141 -4.03 19.94 -15.09
C PRO A 141 -5.00 18.87 -14.55
N GLY A 142 -4.55 18.08 -13.58
CA GLY A 142 -5.35 17.03 -12.93
C GLY A 142 -5.52 15.75 -13.76
N ASN A 143 -5.10 15.73 -15.03
CA ASN A 143 -5.24 14.56 -15.91
C ASN A 143 -3.97 13.71 -16.01
N GLY A 144 -2.97 13.98 -15.16
CA GLY A 144 -1.73 13.22 -15.11
C GLY A 144 -1.81 12.10 -14.09
N ASP A 145 -1.83 10.85 -14.56
CA ASP A 145 -1.87 9.65 -13.73
C ASP A 145 -0.82 8.62 -14.14
N LEU A 146 -0.29 7.85 -13.19
CA LEU A 146 0.62 6.75 -13.45
C LEU A 146 0.44 5.66 -12.41
N SER A 147 0.22 4.43 -12.87
CA SER A 147 0.19 3.23 -12.02
C SER A 147 1.28 2.25 -12.43
N ILE A 148 2.16 1.90 -11.49
CA ILE A 148 3.28 0.98 -11.68
C ILE A 148 3.02 -0.28 -10.86
N PRO A 149 2.46 -1.35 -11.46
CA PRO A 149 2.41 -2.65 -10.80
C PRO A 149 3.84 -3.21 -10.73
N THR A 150 4.23 -3.67 -9.55
CA THR A 150 5.55 -4.28 -9.34
C THR A 150 5.49 -5.35 -8.26
N GLN A 151 6.51 -6.20 -8.25
CA GLN A 151 6.70 -7.19 -7.21
C GLN A 151 7.90 -6.77 -6.35
N ILE A 152 7.72 -6.75 -5.04
CA ILE A 152 8.82 -6.54 -4.10
C ILE A 152 9.74 -7.77 -4.19
N PRO A 153 11.08 -7.61 -4.29
CA PRO A 153 12.00 -8.74 -4.34
C PRO A 153 11.76 -9.73 -3.19
N GLY A 154 11.84 -11.03 -3.47
CA GLY A 154 11.63 -12.09 -2.47
C GLY A 154 12.67 -12.13 -1.35
N ASN A 155 13.76 -11.37 -1.47
CA ASN A 155 14.80 -11.20 -0.48
C ASN A 155 14.83 -9.79 0.14
N ALA A 156 13.77 -8.99 -0.05
CA ALA A 156 13.69 -7.66 0.54
C ALA A 156 13.66 -7.79 2.09
N PRO A 157 14.53 -7.09 2.83
CA PRO A 157 14.48 -7.11 4.29
C PRO A 157 13.25 -6.34 4.80
N SER A 158 12.94 -6.53 6.08
CA SER A 158 12.02 -5.61 6.76
C SER A 158 12.63 -4.21 6.79
N VAL A 159 11.96 -3.24 6.16
CA VAL A 159 12.46 -1.86 6.06
C VAL A 159 11.29 -0.89 6.02
N THR A 160 11.47 0.26 6.69
CA THR A 160 10.56 1.40 6.56
C THR A 160 11.28 2.51 5.81
N PHE A 161 10.62 3.04 4.79
CA PHE A 161 11.12 4.16 3.99
C PHE A 161 9.96 5.10 3.64
N THR A 162 10.29 6.31 3.23
CA THR A 162 9.32 7.32 2.84
C THR A 162 9.50 7.71 1.38
N MET A 163 8.41 8.13 0.74
CA MET A 163 8.41 8.61 -0.64
C MET A 163 7.60 9.91 -0.77
N GLN A 164 7.96 10.72 -1.76
CA GLN A 164 7.15 11.85 -2.21
C GLN A 164 7.37 12.09 -3.70
N ALA A 165 6.31 12.42 -4.42
CA ALA A 165 6.34 12.74 -5.84
C ALA A 165 6.34 14.25 -6.06
N PHE A 166 7.20 14.74 -6.95
CA PHE A 166 7.25 16.14 -7.39
C PHE A 166 6.99 16.20 -8.89
N VAL A 167 5.89 16.84 -9.26
CA VAL A 167 5.44 16.97 -10.65
C VAL A 167 5.93 18.32 -11.18
N ALA A 168 6.65 18.31 -12.29
CA ALA A 168 7.06 19.55 -12.95
C ALA A 168 5.82 20.29 -13.47
N ASP A 169 5.62 21.52 -13.01
CA ASP A 169 4.43 22.30 -13.29
C ASP A 169 4.79 23.77 -13.54
N PRO A 170 5.04 24.15 -14.81
CA PRO A 170 5.40 25.52 -15.15
C PRO A 170 4.23 26.51 -15.03
N GLY A 171 3.00 26.05 -14.76
CA GLY A 171 1.84 26.93 -14.59
C GLY A 171 1.69 27.51 -13.19
N VAL A 172 2.55 27.13 -12.24
CA VAL A 172 2.63 27.71 -10.90
C VAL A 172 3.97 28.39 -10.63
N PRO A 173 4.04 29.44 -9.78
CA PRO A 173 5.25 30.25 -9.59
C PRO A 173 6.50 29.47 -9.15
N GLN A 174 6.33 28.43 -8.34
CA GLN A 174 7.43 27.58 -7.85
C GLN A 174 7.92 26.56 -8.88
N GLY A 175 7.23 26.40 -10.02
CA GLY A 175 7.60 25.49 -11.10
C GLY A 175 7.32 24.00 -10.86
N PHE A 176 6.66 23.65 -9.75
CA PHE A 176 6.29 22.29 -9.41
C PHE A 176 5.04 22.22 -8.51
N SER A 177 4.38 21.07 -8.54
CA SER A 177 3.44 20.62 -7.51
C SER A 177 3.99 19.36 -6.85
N ASN A 178 3.57 19.03 -5.63
CA ASN A 178 4.04 17.80 -4.97
C ASN A 178 2.93 17.07 -4.23
N SER A 179 3.13 15.77 -4.05
CA SER A 179 2.15 14.89 -3.41
C SER A 179 2.17 14.96 -1.88
N ASN A 180 1.23 14.27 -1.26
CA ASN A 180 1.40 13.79 0.11
C ASN A 180 2.71 12.96 0.25
N GLY A 181 3.20 12.86 1.48
CA GLY A 181 4.22 11.87 1.83
C GLY A 181 3.59 10.49 1.91
N LEU A 182 4.38 9.46 1.65
CA LEU A 182 3.98 8.06 1.77
C LEU A 182 5.03 7.30 2.57
N GLU A 183 4.66 6.79 3.74
CA GLU A 183 5.51 5.91 4.55
C GLU A 183 5.17 4.46 4.24
N VAL A 184 6.16 3.71 3.76
CA VAL A 184 6.00 2.30 3.43
C VAL A 184 6.87 1.48 4.36
N THR A 185 6.25 0.51 5.03
CA THR A 185 6.94 -0.54 5.77
C THR A 185 6.82 -1.83 4.97
N ILE A 186 7.93 -2.37 4.52
CA ILE A 186 8.01 -3.71 3.94
C ILE A 186 8.22 -4.72 5.07
N LYS A 187 7.49 -5.83 5.03
CA LYS A 187 7.77 -7.01 5.85
C LYS A 187 8.69 -7.96 5.06
N GLY A 188 9.85 -8.26 5.63
CA GLY A 188 10.80 -9.23 5.05
C GLY A 188 10.38 -10.66 5.24
#